data_AF-A0A4Q3V6G7-F1
#
_entry.id   AF-A0A4Q3V6G7-F1
#
_cell.length_a   1.000
_cell.length_b   1.000
_cell.length_c   1.000
_cell.angle_alpha   90.00
_cell.angle_beta   90.00
_cell.angle_gamma   90.00
#
_symmetry.space_group_name_H-M   'P 1'
#
loop_
_entity.id
_entity.type
_entity.pdbx_description
1 polymer ?
#
loop_
_entity_poly.entity_id
_entity_poly.type
_entity_poly.pdbx_seq_one_letter_code
_entity_poly.pdbx_strand_id
1 'polypeptide(L)'
;MLTVQLTKLETALDQLKKVHPNLEATDAAMIAAAVSLTGRHALAVYEGEQFEWPGDYEKLTAAMVPHLKAVQSAVDATAPKKTKANATEEEPIPVAVGLKPNFEAGERSLGDRNDLKTILGDILKEGVEFVYAPSDLGWQWALDRANWSTLSGSEVSRRIVVEASFTEGATGVVTGAPKKKVSAKGSAAAAAAE
;
A
#
# COMPACT_ATOMS: atom_id res chain seq x y z
N MET A 1 -6.05 -14.11 -11.98
CA MET A 1 -5.95 -12.84 -11.20
C MET A 1 -7.25 -12.61 -10.44
N LEU A 2 -7.16 -12.66 -9.11
CA LEU A 2 -8.29 -12.55 -8.19
C LEU A 2 -8.39 -11.11 -7.66
N THR A 3 -9.56 -10.47 -7.72
CA THR A 3 -9.76 -9.12 -7.14
C THR A 3 -10.42 -9.22 -5.77
N VAL A 4 -9.80 -8.61 -4.76
CA VAL A 4 -10.22 -8.69 -3.35
C VAL A 4 -10.34 -7.31 -2.74
N GLN A 5 -11.52 -6.97 -2.21
CA GLN A 5 -11.66 -5.78 -1.35
C GLN A 5 -11.20 -6.13 0.06
N LEU A 6 -10.19 -5.40 0.58
CA LEU A 6 -9.61 -5.69 1.90
C LEU A 6 -10.63 -5.61 3.05
N THR A 7 -11.67 -4.79 2.90
CA THR A 7 -12.72 -4.59 3.91
C THR A 7 -14.01 -5.39 3.65
N LYS A 8 -14.15 -6.02 2.48
CA LYS A 8 -15.36 -6.79 2.12
C LYS A 8 -15.01 -8.22 1.72
N LEU A 9 -14.96 -9.09 2.73
CA LEU A 9 -14.67 -10.52 2.61
C LEU A 9 -15.63 -11.26 1.66
N GLU A 10 -16.89 -10.82 1.59
CA GLU A 10 -17.90 -11.39 0.69
C GLU A 10 -17.45 -11.32 -0.78
N THR A 11 -16.77 -10.24 -1.16
CA THR A 11 -16.25 -10.09 -2.53
C THR A 11 -15.15 -11.09 -2.85
N ALA A 12 -14.27 -11.37 -1.88
CA ALA A 12 -13.22 -12.38 -2.03
C ALA A 12 -13.83 -13.78 -2.14
N LEU A 13 -14.85 -14.08 -1.33
CA LEU A 13 -15.56 -15.36 -1.35
C LEU A 13 -16.30 -15.59 -2.67
N ASP A 14 -16.98 -14.58 -3.20
CA ASP A 14 -17.65 -14.67 -4.50
C ASP A 14 -16.68 -14.89 -5.66
N GLN A 15 -15.49 -14.27 -5.60
CA GLN A 15 -14.44 -14.50 -6.60
C GLN A 15 -13.83 -15.90 -6.46
N LEU A 16 -13.58 -16.37 -5.24
CA LEU A 16 -13.07 -17.71 -4.98
C LEU A 16 -14.03 -18.80 -5.44
N LYS A 17 -15.34 -18.64 -5.24
CA LYS A 17 -16.34 -19.58 -5.77
C LYS A 17 -16.37 -19.65 -7.29
N LYS A 18 -16.01 -18.56 -7.99
CA LYS A 18 -15.92 -18.54 -9.46
C LYS A 18 -14.66 -19.21 -9.96
N VAL A 19 -13.53 -18.96 -9.30
CA VAL A 19 -12.22 -19.50 -9.70
C VAL A 19 -12.07 -20.97 -9.28
N HIS A 20 -12.63 -21.33 -8.12
CA HIS A 20 -12.60 -22.68 -7.56
C HIS A 20 -14.03 -23.15 -7.21
N PRO A 21 -14.86 -23.52 -8.20
CA PRO A 21 -16.25 -23.93 -7.98
C PRO A 21 -16.38 -25.27 -7.23
N ASN A 22 -15.32 -26.08 -7.23
CA ASN A 22 -15.30 -27.40 -6.58
C ASN A 22 -14.87 -27.33 -5.11
N LEU A 23 -14.50 -26.15 -4.60
CA LEU A 23 -14.12 -26.00 -3.19
C LEU A 23 -15.36 -26.04 -2.30
N GLU A 24 -15.24 -26.65 -1.13
CA GLU A 24 -16.29 -26.55 -0.13
C GLU A 24 -16.48 -25.08 0.30
N ALA A 25 -17.71 -24.71 0.65
CA ALA A 25 -18.03 -23.33 1.01
C ALA A 25 -17.22 -22.85 2.23
N THR A 26 -16.95 -23.75 3.19
CA THR A 26 -16.12 -23.49 4.37
C THR A 26 -14.68 -23.17 3.97
N ASP A 27 -14.11 -23.99 3.08
CA ASP A 27 -12.74 -23.85 2.61
C ASP A 27 -12.56 -22.58 1.79
N ALA A 28 -13.54 -22.27 0.93
CA ALA A 28 -13.56 -21.04 0.16
C ALA A 28 -13.62 -19.80 1.08
N ALA A 29 -14.38 -19.87 2.18
CA ALA A 29 -14.43 -18.81 3.17
C ALA A 29 -13.12 -18.67 3.95
N MET A 30 -12.46 -19.78 4.30
CA MET A 30 -11.15 -19.76 4.96
C MET A 30 -10.08 -19.14 4.06
N ILE A 31 -10.03 -19.53 2.78
CA ILE A 31 -9.10 -18.93 1.81
C ILE A 31 -9.43 -17.45 1.59
N ALA A 32 -10.71 -17.09 1.49
CA ALA A 32 -11.13 -15.69 1.34
C ALA A 32 -10.61 -14.82 2.49
N ALA A 33 -10.77 -15.30 3.73
CA ALA A 33 -10.24 -14.63 4.91
C ALA A 33 -8.72 -14.56 4.89
N ALA A 34 -8.04 -15.65 4.56
CA ALA A 34 -6.58 -15.71 4.49
C ALA A 34 -6.01 -14.71 3.46
N VAL A 35 -6.57 -14.67 2.24
CA VAL A 35 -6.15 -13.74 1.19
C VAL A 35 -6.39 -12.28 1.61
N SER A 36 -7.52 -11.97 2.25
CA SER A 36 -7.74 -10.61 2.75
C SER A 36 -6.76 -10.23 3.87
N LEU A 37 -6.37 -11.19 4.73
CA LEU A 37 -5.38 -10.97 5.78
C LEU A 37 -3.97 -10.74 5.22
N THR A 38 -3.57 -11.43 4.14
CA THR A 38 -2.24 -11.19 3.53
C THR A 38 -2.09 -9.77 3.01
N GLY A 39 -3.16 -9.19 2.47
CA GLY A 39 -3.18 -7.80 2.02
C GLY A 39 -3.30 -6.79 3.18
N ARG A 40 -4.12 -7.08 4.20
CA ARG A 40 -4.29 -6.18 5.35
C ARG A 40 -3.05 -6.08 6.23
N HIS A 41 -2.32 -7.18 6.37
CA HIS A 41 -1.06 -7.27 7.11
C HIS A 41 0.16 -7.25 6.17
N ALA A 42 0.02 -6.59 5.01
CA ALA A 42 1.11 -6.47 4.04
C ALA A 42 2.38 -5.93 4.70
N LEU A 43 3.52 -6.51 4.31
CA LEU A 43 4.83 -6.07 4.74
C LEU A 43 5.17 -4.77 4.02
N ALA A 44 5.65 -3.78 4.77
CA ALA A 44 6.21 -2.58 4.17
C ALA A 44 7.60 -2.90 3.64
N VAL A 45 7.87 -2.50 2.41
CA VAL A 45 9.17 -2.62 1.74
C VAL A 45 9.71 -1.21 1.57
N TYR A 46 10.84 -0.92 2.21
CA TYR A 46 11.50 0.37 2.13
C TYR A 46 13.01 0.14 2.05
N GLU A 47 13.66 0.70 1.01
CA GLU A 47 15.09 0.52 0.72
C GLU A 47 15.59 -0.95 0.68
N GLY A 48 14.71 -1.88 0.32
CA GLY A 48 15.02 -3.30 0.23
C GLY A 48 14.86 -4.06 1.55
N GLU A 49 14.55 -3.37 2.65
CA GLU A 49 14.19 -3.99 3.92
C GLU A 49 12.66 -4.20 4.02
N GLN A 50 12.27 -5.27 4.70
CA GLN A 50 10.87 -5.64 4.96
C GLN A 50 10.53 -5.38 6.42
N PHE A 51 9.37 -4.77 6.66
CA PHE A 51 8.90 -4.40 7.99
C PHE A 51 7.50 -4.99 8.21
N GLU A 52 7.28 -5.59 9.39
CA GLU A 52 5.99 -6.18 9.78
C GLU A 52 5.16 -5.19 10.62
N TRP A 53 3.88 -5.03 10.25
CA TRP A 53 2.93 -4.25 11.03
C TRP A 53 2.27 -5.12 12.12
N PRO A 54 2.13 -4.65 13.37
CA PRO A 54 2.56 -3.36 13.92
C PRO A 54 3.97 -3.36 14.55
N GLY A 55 4.66 -4.51 14.58
CA GLY A 55 5.87 -4.70 15.38
C GLY A 55 7.08 -3.85 14.99
N ASP A 56 7.26 -3.58 13.70
CA ASP A 56 8.44 -2.87 13.17
C ASP A 56 8.18 -1.38 12.86
N TYR A 57 7.11 -0.81 13.41
CA TYR A 57 6.78 0.60 13.19
C TYR A 57 7.92 1.57 13.50
N GLU A 58 8.60 1.35 14.64
CA GLU A 58 9.74 2.19 15.06
C GLU A 58 10.94 2.03 14.12
N LYS A 59 11.16 0.81 13.60
CA LYS A 59 12.28 0.55 12.67
C LYS A 59 12.04 1.21 11.32
N LEU A 60 10.83 1.09 10.78
CA LEU A 60 10.47 1.74 9.51
C LEU A 60 10.57 3.27 9.63
N THR A 61 9.98 3.83 10.68
CA THR A 61 10.03 5.30 10.88
C THR A 61 11.47 5.79 11.05
N ALA A 62 12.31 5.08 11.82
CA ALA A 62 13.74 5.40 11.96
C ALA A 62 14.51 5.31 10.63
N ALA A 63 14.23 4.32 9.78
CA ALA A 63 14.82 4.20 8.45
C ALA A 63 14.39 5.34 7.50
N MET A 64 13.19 5.89 7.68
CA MET A 64 12.69 7.02 6.87
C MET A 64 13.28 8.38 7.32
N VAL A 65 13.64 8.55 8.60
CA VAL A 65 14.22 9.80 9.13
C VAL A 65 15.42 10.34 8.33
N PRO A 66 16.47 9.57 7.99
CA PRO A 66 17.61 10.09 7.25
C PRO A 66 17.21 10.59 5.85
N HIS A 67 16.31 9.88 5.17
CA HIS A 67 15.81 10.31 3.87
C HIS A 67 14.97 11.58 3.98
N LEU A 68 14.10 11.68 5.00
CA LEU A 68 13.33 12.89 5.28
C LEU A 68 14.23 14.10 5.55
N LYS A 69 15.32 13.92 6.31
CA LYS A 69 16.31 14.97 6.58
C LYS A 69 17.04 15.40 5.31
N ALA A 70 17.40 14.46 4.44
CA ALA A 70 18.04 14.76 3.16
C ALA A 70 17.11 15.54 2.24
N VAL A 71 15.85 15.13 2.12
CA VAL A 71 14.83 15.83 1.34
C VAL A 71 14.55 17.21 1.91
N GLN A 72 14.40 17.33 3.23
CA GLN A 72 14.21 18.61 3.89
C GLN A 72 15.40 19.55 3.63
N SER A 73 16.64 19.06 3.77
CA SER A 73 17.85 19.86 3.52
C SER A 73 17.94 20.33 2.06
N ALA A 74 17.54 19.50 1.10
CA ALA A 74 17.50 19.87 -0.32
C ALA A 74 16.42 20.93 -0.60
N VAL A 75 15.28 20.82 0.08
CA VAL A 75 14.17 21.78 0.02
C VAL A 75 14.56 23.12 0.64
N ASP A 76 15.19 23.13 1.81
CA ASP A 76 15.69 24.34 2.47
C ASP A 76 16.80 25.02 1.65
N ALA A 77 17.64 24.24 0.94
CA ALA A 77 18.67 24.76 0.05
C ALA A 77 18.11 25.40 -1.24
N THR A 78 16.93 24.99 -1.68
CA THR A 78 16.27 25.52 -2.89
C THR A 78 15.22 26.59 -2.59
N ALA A 79 14.84 26.77 -1.33
CA ALA A 79 13.90 27.80 -0.91
C ALA A 79 14.52 29.23 -1.02
N PRO A 80 13.95 30.14 -1.83
CA PRO A 80 14.46 31.50 -1.94
C PRO A 80 14.32 32.23 -0.60
N LYS A 81 15.45 32.80 -0.13
CA LYS A 81 15.68 33.35 1.22
C LYS A 81 14.84 34.58 1.63
N LYS A 82 13.72 34.88 0.98
CA LYS A 82 12.90 36.08 1.28
C LYS A 82 11.41 35.88 1.03
N THR A 83 10.69 35.14 1.87
CA THR A 83 9.26 35.42 2.11
C THR A 83 8.77 34.80 3.42
N LYS A 84 9.04 35.49 4.55
CA LYS A 84 8.46 35.20 5.88
C LYS A 84 7.03 35.78 6.03
N ALA A 85 6.23 35.86 4.97
CA ALA A 85 4.92 36.51 5.01
C ALA A 85 3.99 36.03 3.87
N ASN A 86 3.58 34.76 3.93
CA ASN A 86 2.34 34.18 3.38
C ASN A 86 2.57 32.67 3.19
N ALA A 87 2.36 31.91 4.27
CA ALA A 87 2.35 30.45 4.22
C ALA A 87 1.03 29.98 3.61
N THR A 88 0.94 30.04 2.27
CA THR A 88 -0.14 29.41 1.51
C THR A 88 0.49 28.28 0.70
N GLU A 89 0.18 27.04 1.10
CA GLU A 89 0.51 25.78 0.41
C GLU A 89 2.01 25.48 0.21
N GLU A 90 2.69 25.07 1.28
CA GLU A 90 3.94 24.32 1.14
C GLU A 90 3.64 22.92 0.58
N GLU A 91 4.19 22.61 -0.61
CA GLU A 91 4.02 21.29 -1.26
C GLU A 91 4.48 20.16 -0.33
N PRO A 92 3.62 19.15 -0.08
CA PRO A 92 3.97 18.05 0.81
C PRO A 92 5.13 17.24 0.26
N ILE A 93 5.96 16.68 1.14
CA ILE A 93 7.05 15.76 0.76
C ILE A 93 6.42 14.38 0.50
N PRO A 94 6.35 13.89 -0.75
CA PRO A 94 5.80 12.56 -1.03
C PRO A 94 6.85 11.50 -0.72
N VAL A 95 6.50 10.52 0.12
CA VAL A 95 7.35 9.36 0.40
C VAL A 95 6.60 8.10 0.00
N ALA A 96 7.14 7.34 -0.95
CA ALA A 96 6.53 6.08 -1.38
C ALA A 96 7.05 4.93 -0.51
N VAL A 97 6.13 4.08 -0.03
CA VAL A 97 6.45 2.83 0.66
C VAL A 97 5.84 1.69 -0.13
N GLY A 98 6.66 0.71 -0.51
CA GLY A 98 6.18 -0.49 -1.19
C GLY A 98 5.44 -1.40 -0.22
N LEU A 99 4.39 -2.06 -0.67
CA LEU A 99 3.69 -3.08 0.09
C LEU A 99 3.80 -4.42 -0.62
N LYS A 100 4.07 -5.45 0.18
CA LYS A 100 4.15 -6.84 -0.26
C LYS A 100 3.13 -7.68 0.51
N PRO A 101 2.37 -8.56 -0.17
CA PRO A 101 1.44 -9.46 0.51
C PRO A 101 2.18 -10.32 1.53
N ASN A 102 1.66 -10.35 2.77
CA ASN A 102 2.26 -11.14 3.84
C ASN A 102 1.67 -12.55 3.81
N PHE A 103 2.39 -13.49 3.21
CA PHE A 103 1.97 -14.88 3.12
C PHE A 103 1.81 -15.51 4.51
N GLU A 104 2.74 -15.26 5.42
CA GLU A 104 2.70 -15.83 6.78
C GLU A 104 1.44 -15.40 7.55
N ALA A 105 0.99 -14.16 7.36
CA ALA A 105 -0.25 -13.68 7.98
C ALA A 105 -1.48 -14.47 7.50
N GLY A 106 -1.52 -14.82 6.21
CA GLY A 106 -2.59 -15.66 5.65
C GLY A 106 -2.48 -17.11 6.12
N GLU A 107 -1.27 -17.68 6.12
CA GLU A 107 -1.05 -19.06 6.56
C GLU A 107 -1.42 -19.30 8.03
N ARG A 108 -1.12 -18.34 8.91
CA ARG A 108 -1.52 -18.41 10.33
C ARG A 108 -3.03 -18.57 10.50
N SER A 109 -3.83 -17.97 9.62
CA SER A 109 -5.30 -18.10 9.66
C SER A 109 -5.81 -19.47 9.21
N LEU A 110 -5.01 -20.21 8.44
CA LEU A 110 -5.34 -21.54 7.93
C LEU A 110 -4.90 -22.68 8.87
N GLY A 111 -4.15 -22.38 9.94
CA GLY A 111 -3.74 -23.36 10.95
C GLY A 111 -2.91 -24.50 10.37
N ASP A 112 -3.31 -25.74 10.60
CA ASP A 112 -2.58 -26.94 10.14
C ASP A 112 -2.99 -27.42 8.73
N ARG A 113 -3.91 -26.68 8.06
CA ARG A 113 -4.45 -27.06 6.74
C ARG A 113 -3.49 -26.73 5.59
N ASN A 114 -2.52 -27.62 5.37
CA ASN A 114 -1.51 -27.48 4.32
C ASN A 114 -2.08 -27.52 2.90
N ASP A 115 -3.23 -28.17 2.71
CA ASP A 115 -4.01 -28.15 1.47
C ASP A 115 -4.45 -26.72 1.11
N LEU A 116 -5.05 -25.99 2.05
CA LEU A 116 -5.50 -24.62 1.83
C LEU A 116 -4.32 -23.63 1.70
N LYS A 117 -3.22 -23.86 2.43
CA LYS A 117 -2.00 -23.05 2.30
C LYS A 117 -1.37 -23.15 0.92
N THR A 118 -1.43 -24.33 0.30
CA THR A 118 -0.95 -24.54 -1.07
C THR A 118 -1.79 -23.72 -2.04
N ILE A 119 -3.12 -23.78 -1.93
CA ILE A 119 -4.04 -23.00 -2.77
C ILE A 119 -3.84 -21.50 -2.57
N LEU A 120 -3.67 -21.04 -1.32
CA LEU A 120 -3.34 -19.65 -1.01
C LEU A 120 -2.04 -19.22 -1.70
N GLY A 121 -1.00 -20.05 -1.65
CA GLY A 121 0.28 -19.79 -2.29
C GLY A 121 0.16 -19.67 -3.81
N ASP A 122 -0.67 -20.52 -4.42
CA ASP A 122 -0.92 -20.47 -5.87
C ASP A 122 -1.69 -19.21 -6.26
N ILE A 123 -2.71 -18.82 -5.49
CA ILE A 123 -3.47 -17.57 -5.70
C ILE A 123 -2.55 -16.34 -5.63
N LEU A 124 -1.63 -16.29 -4.66
CA LEU A 124 -0.69 -15.18 -4.54
C LEU A 124 0.34 -15.15 -5.67
N LYS A 125 0.80 -16.31 -6.15
CA LYS A 125 1.71 -16.40 -7.30
C LYS A 125 1.05 -15.97 -8.60
N GLU A 126 -0.23 -16.27 -8.79
CA GLU A 126 -1.02 -15.80 -9.94
C GLU A 126 -1.27 -14.29 -9.93
N GLY A 127 -1.03 -13.63 -8.80
CA GLY A 127 -1.27 -12.22 -8.59
C GLY A 127 -2.69 -11.93 -8.11
N VAL A 128 -2.76 -11.20 -7.00
CA VAL A 128 -4.01 -10.72 -6.41
C VAL A 128 -4.09 -9.21 -6.58
N GLU A 129 -5.26 -8.73 -6.96
CA GLU A 129 -5.58 -7.32 -6.98
C GLU A 129 -6.27 -6.95 -5.66
N PHE A 130 -5.59 -6.17 -4.82
CA PHE A 130 -6.14 -5.67 -3.58
C PHE A 130 -6.78 -4.31 -3.80
N VAL A 131 -8.08 -4.22 -3.56
CA VAL A 131 -8.85 -2.99 -3.57
C VAL A 131 -8.99 -2.50 -2.13
N TYR A 132 -8.51 -1.29 -1.83
CA TYR A 132 -8.45 -0.79 -0.45
C TYR A 132 -8.59 0.73 -0.38
N ALA A 133 -9.11 1.23 0.74
CA ALA A 133 -8.96 2.64 1.11
C ALA A 133 -7.64 2.83 1.88
N PRO A 134 -7.02 4.03 1.83
CA PRO A 134 -5.81 4.33 2.60
C PRO A 134 -5.95 4.01 4.10
N SER A 135 -7.14 4.18 4.66
CA SER A 135 -7.44 3.87 6.07
C SER A 135 -7.45 2.38 6.41
N ASP A 136 -7.54 1.51 5.41
CA ASP A 136 -7.68 0.07 5.61
C ASP A 136 -6.33 -0.61 5.89
N LEU A 137 -5.24 0.09 5.56
CA LEU A 137 -3.87 -0.34 5.80
C LEU A 137 -3.32 0.27 7.08
N GLY A 138 -2.86 -0.58 8.00
CA GLY A 138 -2.26 -0.14 9.26
C GLY A 138 -1.07 0.80 9.05
N TRP A 139 -0.23 0.49 8.07
CA TRP A 139 0.92 1.33 7.68
C TRP A 139 0.53 2.75 7.30
N GLN A 140 -0.40 2.90 6.36
CA GLN A 140 -0.84 4.21 5.88
C GLN A 140 -1.49 5.01 7.02
N TRP A 141 -2.36 4.38 7.82
CA TRP A 141 -2.99 5.03 8.97
C TRP A 141 -1.98 5.55 10.00
N ALA A 142 -0.91 4.79 10.26
CA ALA A 142 0.10 5.10 11.27
C ALA A 142 1.14 6.11 10.80
N LEU A 143 1.53 6.06 9.53
CA LEU A 143 2.48 6.99 8.93
C LEU A 143 1.84 8.36 8.69
N ASP A 144 0.54 8.42 8.37
CA ASP A 144 -0.22 9.67 8.29
C ASP A 144 -0.36 10.38 9.64
N ARG A 145 -0.31 9.64 10.75
CA ARG A 145 -0.41 10.16 12.13
C ARG A 145 0.95 10.30 12.82
N ALA A 146 2.03 9.88 12.18
CA ALA A 146 3.37 9.97 12.73
C ALA A 146 3.76 11.44 12.93
N ASN A 147 4.24 11.78 14.12
CA ASN A 147 4.76 13.11 14.39
C ASN A 147 6.21 13.20 13.90
N TRP A 148 6.36 13.46 12.61
CA TRP A 148 7.67 13.48 11.95
C TRP A 148 8.64 14.51 12.52
N SER A 149 8.15 15.65 13.04
CA SER A 149 9.00 16.64 13.73
C SER A 149 9.61 16.09 15.02
N THR A 150 8.88 15.23 15.72
CA THR A 150 9.40 14.56 16.92
C THR A 150 10.35 13.43 16.53
N LEU A 151 10.02 12.67 15.48
CA LEU A 151 10.82 11.54 15.01
C LEU A 151 12.16 11.98 14.37
N SER A 152 12.19 13.11 13.68
CA SER A 152 13.40 13.64 13.07
C SER A 152 14.28 14.40 14.08
N GLY A 153 13.72 14.83 15.23
CA GLY A 153 14.38 15.71 16.18
C GLY A 153 14.67 17.11 15.60
N SER A 154 14.03 17.47 14.49
CA SER A 154 14.15 18.76 13.82
C SER A 154 12.78 19.28 13.42
N GLU A 155 12.61 20.60 13.39
CA GLU A 155 11.38 21.22 12.92
C GLU A 155 11.19 20.86 11.45
N VAL A 156 10.20 20.03 11.12
CA VAL A 156 9.92 19.66 9.73
C VAL A 156 9.10 20.79 9.11
N SER A 157 9.72 21.52 8.17
CA SER A 157 9.13 22.70 7.54
C SER A 157 7.87 22.38 6.73
N ARG A 158 7.77 21.15 6.19
CA ARG A 158 6.69 20.73 5.28
C ARG A 158 5.96 19.47 5.74
N ARG A 159 4.68 19.36 5.43
CA ARG A 159 3.88 18.16 5.71
C ARG A 159 4.42 16.97 4.91
N ILE A 160 4.71 15.86 5.58
CA ILE A 160 5.10 14.60 4.92
C ILE A 160 3.82 13.83 4.57
N VAL A 161 3.72 13.41 3.30
CA VAL A 161 2.62 12.57 2.81
C VAL A 161 3.23 11.26 2.39
N VAL A 162 2.92 10.19 3.12
CA VAL A 162 3.38 8.85 2.78
C VAL A 162 2.34 8.17 1.93
N GLU A 163 2.75 7.56 0.83
CA GLU A 163 1.90 6.76 -0.05
C GLU A 163 2.35 5.30 0.00
N ALA A 164 1.60 4.47 0.70
CA ALA A 164 1.84 3.03 0.76
C ALA A 164 1.08 2.34 -0.39
N SER A 165 1.80 1.68 -1.30
CA SER A 165 1.21 1.03 -2.48
C SER A 165 1.78 -0.36 -2.72
N PHE A 166 0.96 -1.30 -3.20
CA PHE A 166 1.40 -2.66 -3.51
C PHE A 166 2.31 -2.68 -4.74
N THR A 167 3.49 -3.30 -4.61
CA THR A 167 4.56 -3.25 -5.63
C THR A 167 5.06 -4.63 -6.04
N GLU A 168 5.04 -5.63 -5.15
CA GLU A 168 5.54 -6.98 -5.43
C GLU A 168 4.43 -8.04 -5.37
N GLY A 169 4.17 -8.72 -6.50
CA GLY A 169 3.27 -9.89 -6.55
C GLY A 169 1.78 -9.60 -6.34
N ALA A 170 1.40 -8.34 -6.12
CA ALA A 170 0.02 -7.91 -6.01
C ALA A 170 -0.17 -6.49 -6.55
N THR A 171 -1.35 -6.23 -7.13
CA THR A 171 -1.72 -4.92 -7.65
C THR A 171 -2.62 -4.21 -6.64
N GLY A 172 -2.27 -2.99 -6.26
CA GLY A 172 -3.07 -2.19 -5.35
C GLY A 172 -3.99 -1.22 -6.08
N VAL A 173 -5.30 -1.28 -5.84
CA VAL A 173 -6.30 -0.34 -6.37
C VAL A 173 -6.89 0.47 -5.22
N VAL A 174 -6.49 1.74 -5.13
CA VAL A 174 -6.95 2.64 -4.06
C VAL A 174 -8.39 3.10 -4.34
N THR A 175 -9.34 2.72 -3.50
CA THR A 175 -10.72 3.26 -3.52
C THR A 175 -10.78 4.60 -2.82
N GLY A 176 -11.35 5.61 -3.49
CA GLY A 176 -11.59 6.92 -2.90
C GLY A 176 -10.43 7.92 -2.98
N ALA A 177 -9.31 7.56 -3.60
CA ALA A 177 -8.33 8.56 -4.02
C ALA A 177 -9.03 9.58 -4.95
N PRO A 178 -8.82 10.89 -4.79
CA PRO A 178 -9.22 11.83 -5.82
C PRO A 178 -8.54 11.34 -7.09
N LYS A 179 -9.32 10.91 -8.08
CA LYS A 179 -8.79 10.63 -9.41
C LYS A 179 -8.05 11.90 -9.82
N LYS A 180 -6.71 11.89 -9.74
CA LYS A 180 -5.92 12.83 -10.51
C LYS A 180 -6.32 12.51 -11.93
N LYS A 181 -7.21 13.34 -12.48
CA LYS A 181 -7.60 13.28 -13.89
C LYS A 181 -6.28 13.27 -14.62
N VAL A 182 -5.91 12.10 -15.15
CA VAL A 182 -5.05 12.06 -16.32
C VAL A 182 -5.85 12.87 -17.32
N SER A 183 -5.46 14.12 -17.50
CA SER A 183 -5.88 14.94 -18.62
C SER A 183 -5.43 14.15 -19.84
N ALA A 184 -6.34 13.37 -20.40
CA ALA A 184 -6.24 12.87 -21.75
C ALA A 184 -6.20 14.09 -22.66
N LYS A 185 -4.99 14.61 -22.89
CA LYS A 185 -4.73 15.56 -23.96
C LYS A 185 -3.91 14.83 -25.00
N GLY A 186 -4.61 14.43 -26.06
CA GLY A 186 -4.01 14.02 -27.32
C GLY A 186 -4.32 12.59 -27.74
N SER A 187 -5.56 12.31 -28.11
CA SER A 187 -5.83 11.34 -29.18
C SER A 187 -6.56 12.06 -30.29
N ALA A 188 -5.81 12.47 -31.31
CA ALA A 188 -6.30 12.82 -32.64
C ALA A 188 -5.10 12.98 -33.59
N ALA A 189 -4.46 11.88 -33.97
CA ALA A 189 -3.73 11.75 -35.24
C ALA A 189 -3.20 10.31 -35.40
N ALA A 190 -3.96 9.44 -36.05
CA ALA A 190 -3.48 8.33 -36.89
C ALA A 190 -4.65 7.40 -37.26
N ALA A 191 -5.49 7.84 -38.19
CA ALA A 191 -6.37 6.95 -38.97
C ALA A 191 -6.75 7.64 -40.29
N ALA A 192 -5.78 7.73 -41.20
CA ALA A 192 -5.98 7.96 -42.63
C ALA A 192 -4.67 7.66 -43.37
N ALA A 193 -4.48 6.39 -43.72
CA ALA A 193 -3.52 5.95 -44.71
C ALA A 193 -4.04 4.65 -45.34
N GLU A 194 -5.04 4.81 -46.21
CA GLU A 194 -5.25 4.01 -47.43
C GLU A 194 -6.00 4.88 -48.45
#